data_AF-A0A3P8LYC3-F1
#
_entry.id   AF-A0A3P8LYC3-F1
#
_cell.length_a   1.000
_cell.length_b   1.000
_cell.length_c   1.000
_cell.angle_alpha   90.00
_cell.angle_beta   90.00
_cell.angle_gamma   90.00
#
_symmetry.space_group_name_H-M   'P 1'
#
loop_
_entity.id
_entity.type
_entity.pdbx_description
1 polymer ?
#
loop_
_entity_poly.entity_id
_entity_poly.type
_entity_poly.pdbx_seq_one_letter_code
_entity_poly.pdbx_strand_id
1 'polypeptide(L)'
;MSRSLPADEGVSVVRCEDPFTLAVACYHLGNRHVPLQIMPGELRYHHDHVLDDMLRQFGLQVSFAQLPFEPEAGAYASESHGHAHGHHHDSGHDHHHEHGH
;
A
#
# COMPACT_ATOMS: atom_id res chain seq x y z
N MET A 1 -8.71 7.16 28.58
CA MET A 1 -7.86 6.92 27.39
C MET A 1 -8.43 7.75 26.26
N SER A 2 -7.78 8.85 25.88
CA SER A 2 -8.17 9.68 24.73
C SER A 2 -7.63 9.02 23.46
N ARG A 3 -8.52 8.50 22.60
CA ARG A 3 -8.14 8.03 21.25
C ARG A 3 -7.89 9.27 20.39
N SER A 4 -6.66 9.45 19.90
CA SER A 4 -6.38 10.46 18.88
C SER A 4 -7.16 10.11 17.62
N LEU A 5 -7.86 11.07 17.03
CA LEU A 5 -8.49 10.89 15.73
C LEU A 5 -7.42 11.00 14.64
N PRO A 6 -7.53 10.24 13.53
CA PRO A 6 -6.64 10.43 12.39
C PRO A 6 -6.87 11.82 11.79
N ALA A 7 -5.80 12.45 11.30
CA ALA A 7 -5.90 13.71 10.57
C ALA A 7 -6.49 13.48 9.17
N ASP A 8 -7.06 14.52 8.58
CA ASP A 8 -7.50 14.46 7.19
C ASP A 8 -6.28 14.40 6.26
N GLU A 9 -6.33 13.47 5.29
CA GLU A 9 -5.30 13.25 4.30
C GLU A 9 -5.89 13.26 2.89
N GLY A 10 -5.06 13.62 1.90
CA GLY A 10 -5.47 13.64 0.51
C GLY A 10 -5.60 12.21 -0.02
N VAL A 11 -6.84 11.75 -0.20
CA VAL A 11 -7.14 10.38 -0.60
C VAL A 11 -7.95 10.32 -1.88
N SER A 12 -7.72 9.26 -2.64
CA SER A 12 -8.63 8.80 -3.69
C SER A 12 -9.65 7.85 -3.06
N VAL A 13 -10.91 8.05 -3.44
CA VAL A 13 -12.08 7.34 -2.90
C VAL A 13 -12.82 6.67 -4.04
N VAL A 14 -13.02 5.36 -3.89
CA VAL A 14 -13.80 4.53 -4.81
C VAL A 14 -15.06 4.08 -4.11
N ARG A 15 -16.22 4.25 -4.76
CA ARG A 15 -17.51 3.73 -4.26
C ARG A 15 -18.15 2.83 -5.29
N CYS A 16 -18.57 1.65 -4.87
CA CYS A 16 -19.20 0.67 -5.74
C CYS A 16 -20.12 -0.25 -4.94
N GLU A 17 -21.32 -0.49 -5.45
CA GLU A 17 -22.30 -1.39 -4.82
C GLU A 17 -22.02 -2.87 -5.13
N ASP A 18 -21.24 -3.17 -6.17
CA ASP A 18 -20.85 -4.53 -6.54
C ASP A 18 -19.60 -4.97 -5.76
N PRO A 19 -19.73 -5.93 -4.81
CA PRO A 19 -18.60 -6.41 -4.04
C PRO A 19 -17.55 -7.14 -4.90
N PHE A 20 -17.96 -7.73 -6.02
CA PHE A 20 -17.02 -8.43 -6.90
C PHE A 20 -16.07 -7.45 -7.57
N THR A 21 -16.58 -6.35 -8.12
CA THR A 21 -15.74 -5.28 -8.69
C THR A 21 -14.80 -4.68 -7.64
N LEU A 22 -15.26 -4.46 -6.40
CA LEU A 22 -14.37 -4.00 -5.32
C LEU A 22 -13.28 -5.02 -4.97
N ALA A 23 -13.60 -6.32 -4.95
CA ALA A 23 -12.61 -7.36 -4.70
C ALA A 23 -11.52 -7.39 -5.78
N VAL A 24 -11.88 -7.21 -7.06
CA VAL A 24 -10.93 -7.08 -8.18
C VAL A 24 -10.04 -5.85 -8.00
N ALA A 25 -10.61 -4.70 -7.61
CA ALA A 25 -9.83 -3.50 -7.30
C ALA A 25 -8.84 -3.72 -6.16
N CYS A 26 -9.29 -4.31 -5.05
CA CYS A 26 -8.43 -4.67 -3.91
C CYS A 26 -7.27 -5.57 -4.34
N TYR A 27 -7.53 -6.57 -5.19
CA TYR A 27 -6.50 -7.45 -5.72
C TYR A 27 -5.43 -6.68 -6.50
N HIS A 28 -5.82 -5.78 -7.41
CA HIS A 28 -4.87 -5.00 -8.21
C HIS A 28 -4.09 -3.96 -7.43
N LEU A 29 -4.71 -3.32 -6.43
CA LEU A 29 -4.05 -2.38 -5.52
C LEU A 29 -3.08 -3.11 -4.58
N GLY A 30 -3.49 -4.27 -4.06
CA GLY A 30 -2.65 -5.14 -3.24
C GLY A 30 -1.41 -5.63 -3.98
N ASN A 31 -1.52 -6.01 -5.25
CA ASN A 31 -0.39 -6.39 -6.11
C ASN A 31 0.63 -5.26 -6.33
N ARG A 32 0.28 -4.01 -5.99
CA ARG A 32 1.14 -2.84 -6.06
C ARG A 32 1.60 -2.36 -4.68
N HIS A 33 1.30 -3.11 -3.62
CA HIS A 33 1.61 -2.76 -2.25
C HIS A 33 1.07 -1.38 -1.83
N VAL A 34 -0.10 -1.00 -2.34
CA VAL A 34 -0.75 0.27 -2.00
C VAL A 34 -1.35 0.16 -0.60
N PRO A 35 -1.03 1.06 0.35
CA PRO A 35 -1.78 1.17 1.59
C PRO A 35 -3.26 1.43 1.27
N LEU A 36 -4.13 0.54 1.73
CA LEU A 36 -5.53 0.51 1.34
C LEU A 36 -6.42 0.40 2.57
N GLN A 37 -7.35 1.32 2.72
CA GLN A 37 -8.45 1.21 3.68
C GLN A 37 -9.65 0.60 2.97
N ILE A 38 -10.23 -0.45 3.57
CA ILE A 38 -11.31 -1.22 2.96
C ILE A 38 -12.56 -1.09 3.84
N MET A 39 -13.66 -0.63 3.25
CA MET A 39 -14.95 -0.47 3.92
C MET A 39 -16.06 -1.10 3.07
N PRO A 40 -17.23 -1.42 3.66
CA PRO A 40 -18.37 -1.87 2.88
C PRO A 40 -18.75 -0.83 1.81
N GLY A 41 -18.60 -1.21 0.54
CA GLY A 41 -18.92 -0.36 -0.60
C GLY A 41 -17.92 0.76 -0.93
N GLU A 42 -16.81 0.86 -0.19
CA GLU A 42 -15.85 1.96 -0.35
C GLU A 42 -14.39 1.53 -0.16
N LEU A 43 -13.49 2.02 -1.01
CA LEU A 43 -12.04 1.91 -0.84
C LEU A 43 -11.42 3.30 -0.73
N ARG A 44 -10.39 3.45 0.09
CA ARG A 44 -9.54 4.65 0.13
C ARG A 44 -8.07 4.29 0.05
N TYR A 45 -7.32 5.10 -0.67
CA TYR A 45 -5.87 5.07 -0.75
C TYR A 45 -5.36 6.50 -0.92
N HIS A 46 -4.07 6.75 -0.67
CA HIS A 46 -3.49 8.08 -0.93
C HIS A 46 -3.71 8.50 -2.37
N HIS A 47 -4.02 9.77 -2.58
CA HIS A 47 -4.32 10.26 -3.91
C HIS A 47 -3.17 10.01 -4.90
N ASP A 48 -3.45 9.26 -5.95
CA ASP A 48 -2.50 8.90 -7.01
C ASP A 48 -3.26 8.78 -8.34
N HIS A 49 -2.96 9.70 -9.27
CA HIS A 49 -3.65 9.77 -10.56
C HIS A 49 -3.42 8.53 -11.44
N VAL A 50 -2.28 7.84 -11.31
CA VAL A 50 -1.99 6.61 -12.09
C VAL A 50 -2.87 5.47 -11.59
N LEU A 51 -3.01 5.33 -10.27
CA LEU A 51 -3.92 4.34 -9.67
C LEU A 51 -5.38 4.68 -9.97
N ASP A 52 -5.76 5.96 -9.95
CA ASP A 52 -7.10 6.41 -10.31
C ASP A 52 -7.45 5.99 -11.74
N ASP A 53 -6.57 6.25 -12.70
CA ASP A 53 -6.78 5.91 -14.11
C ASP A 53 -6.80 4.40 -14.34
N MET A 54 -6.03 3.63 -13.57
CA MET A 54 -6.12 2.17 -13.57
C MET A 54 -7.51 1.71 -13.12
N LEU A 55 -8.03 2.23 -12.01
CA LEU A 55 -9.33 1.81 -11.50
C LEU A 55 -10.48 2.27 -12.39
N ARG A 56 -10.37 3.43 -13.04
CA ARG A 56 -11.33 3.89 -14.05
C ARG A 56 -11.42 2.94 -15.25
N GLN A 57 -10.32 2.26 -15.63
CA GLN A 57 -10.35 1.23 -16.68
C GLN A 57 -11.16 -0.02 -16.29
N PHE A 58 -11.37 -0.26 -15.00
CA PHE A 58 -12.30 -1.30 -14.50
C PHE A 58 -13.75 -0.80 -14.38
N GLY A 59 -14.05 0.41 -14.85
CA GLY A 59 -15.39 1.00 -14.76
C GLY A 59 -15.73 1.60 -13.40
N LEU A 60 -14.76 1.71 -12.49
CA LEU A 60 -14.97 2.29 -11.17
C LEU A 60 -14.95 3.83 -11.21
N GLN A 61 -15.83 4.43 -10.42
CA GLN A 61 -15.79 5.87 -10.18
C GLN A 61 -14.79 6.18 -9.07
N VAL A 62 -13.83 7.05 -9.38
CA VAL A 62 -12.78 7.49 -8.46
C VAL A 62 -12.87 9.00 -8.26
N SER A 63 -12.92 9.42 -7.00
CA SER A 63 -13.02 10.82 -6.58
C SER A 63 -11.91 11.19 -5.59
N PHE A 64 -11.52 12.46 -5.53
CA PHE A 64 -10.57 12.97 -4.53
C PHE A 64 -11.32 13.55 -3.32
N ALA A 65 -10.79 13.33 -2.11
CA ALA A 65 -11.29 13.96 -0.89
C ALA A 65 -10.16 14.17 0.14
N GLN A 66 -10.39 15.08 1.10
CA GLN A 66 -9.60 15.20 2.33
C GLN A 66 -10.36 14.48 3.44
N LEU A 67 -9.89 13.32 3.87
CA LEU A 67 -10.58 12.46 4.83
C LEU A 67 -9.58 11.72 5.73
N PRO A 68 -10.00 11.26 6.92
CA PRO A 68 -9.18 10.38 7.74
C PRO A 68 -8.89 9.08 6.99
N PHE A 69 -7.64 8.62 7.12
CA PHE A 69 -7.15 7.43 6.44
C PHE A 69 -6.56 6.44 7.45
N GLU A 70 -7.16 5.25 7.52
CA GLU A 70 -6.74 4.14 8.39
C GLU A 70 -6.60 2.88 7.51
N PRO A 71 -5.47 2.67 6.81
CA PRO A 71 -5.28 1.51 5.95
C PRO A 71 -5.21 0.21 6.75
N GLU A 72 -5.61 -0.89 6.12
CA GLU A 72 -5.48 -2.22 6.70
C GLU A 72 -4.01 -2.54 6.99
N ALA A 73 -3.76 -3.18 8.15
CA ALA A 73 -2.42 -3.64 8.49
C ALA A 73 -1.99 -4.71 7.48
N GLY A 74 -0.90 -4.46 6.75
CA GLY A 74 -0.34 -5.44 5.81
C GLY A 74 0.07 -6.73 6.54
N ALA A 75 0.02 -7.86 5.83
CA ALA A 75 0.35 -9.18 6.39
C ALA A 75 1.77 -9.30 6.99
N TYR A 76 2.68 -8.39 6.60
CA TYR A 76 4.08 -8.35 7.03
C TYR A 76 4.42 -7.15 7.94
N ALA A 77 3.44 -6.35 8.35
CA ALA A 77 3.67 -5.17 9.20
C ALA A 77 4.21 -5.53 10.60
N SER A 78 4.13 -6.81 10.98
CA SER A 78 4.62 -7.37 12.25
C SER A 78 6.14 -7.27 12.45
N GLU A 79 6.94 -7.10 11.39
CA GLU A 79 8.42 -7.13 11.49
C GLU A 79 9.10 -5.75 11.47
N SER A 80 8.35 -4.65 11.41
CA SER A 80 8.93 -3.29 11.35
C SER A 80 8.78 -2.48 12.64
N HIS A 81 8.76 -3.12 13.81
CA HIS A 81 9.06 -2.40 15.06
C HIS A 81 10.57 -2.17 15.16
N GLY A 82 10.96 -0.90 15.13
CA GLY A 82 12.31 -0.45 14.83
C GLY A 82 13.40 -0.86 15.82
N HIS A 83 14.55 -1.22 15.26
CA HIS A 83 15.88 -0.91 15.79
C HIS A 83 16.83 -0.71 14.61
N ALA A 84 16.90 0.53 14.09
CA ALA A 84 17.99 0.94 13.22
C ALA A 84 19.28 1.08 14.07
N HIS A 85 19.92 -0.04 14.39
CA HIS A 85 21.33 -0.05 14.74
C HIS A 85 22.12 -0.27 13.45
N GLY A 86 22.58 0.84 12.87
CA GLY A 86 23.60 0.79 11.83
C GLY A 86 24.85 0.12 12.37
N HIS A 87 25.08 -1.12 11.94
CA HIS A 87 26.41 -1.72 11.96
C HIS A 87 26.81 -2.01 10.52
N HIS A 88 27.58 -1.08 10.00
CA HIS A 88 28.44 -1.24 8.85
C HIS A 88 29.36 -2.43 9.13
N HIS A 89 29.18 -3.54 8.42
CA HIS A 89 30.23 -4.52 8.22
C HIS A 89 30.43 -4.69 6.71
N ASP A 90 31.35 -3.87 6.22
CA ASP A 90 32.24 -4.22 5.14
C ASP A 90 32.73 -5.67 5.35
N SER A 91 32.47 -6.52 4.37
CA SER A 91 33.12 -7.82 4.25
C SER A 91 33.17 -8.15 2.78
N GLY A 92 34.20 -7.58 2.14
CA GLY A 92 34.68 -8.04 0.85
C GLY A 92 34.88 -9.56 0.87
N HIS A 93 34.28 -10.23 -0.11
CA HIS A 93 34.70 -11.55 -0.53
C HIS A 93 34.96 -11.47 -2.03
N ASP A 94 36.20 -11.08 -2.35
CA ASP A 94 36.82 -11.39 -3.63
C ASP A 94 36.90 -12.91 -3.76
N HIS A 95 36.02 -13.50 -4.58
CA HIS A 95 36.19 -14.87 -5.05
C HIS A 95 36.96 -14.85 -6.37
N HIS A 96 38.28 -14.86 -6.23
CA HIS A 96 39.23 -15.12 -7.29
C HIS A 96 39.02 -16.54 -7.82
N HIS A 97 38.51 -16.66 -9.05
CA HIS A 97 38.53 -17.92 -9.80
C HIS A 97 39.78 -17.96 -10.68
N GLU A 98 40.75 -18.80 -10.32
CA GLU A 98 41.85 -19.20 -11.20
C GLU A 98 41.97 -20.73 -11.29
N HIS A 99 42.51 -21.16 -12.42
CA HIS A 99 42.45 -22.43 -13.14
C HIS A 99 42.95 -23.71 -12.44
N GLY A 100 42.44 -24.86 -12.93
CA GLY A 100 43.10 -26.16 -12.73
C GLY A 100 42.59 -27.26 -13.68
N HIS A 101 43.34 -27.48 -14.76
CA HIS A 101 43.49 -28.65 -15.66
C HIS A 101 42.26 -29.34 -16.28
#